data_AF-X0VBL7-F1
#
_entry.id   AF-X0VBL7-F1
#
_cell.length_a   1.000
_cell.length_b   1.000
_cell.length_c   1.000
_cell.angle_alpha   90.00
_cell.angle_beta   90.00
_cell.angle_gamma   90.00
#
_symmetry.space_group_name_H-M   'P 1'
#
loop_
_entity.id
_entity.type
_entity.pdbx_description
1 polymer ?
#
loop_
_entity_poly.entity_id
_entity_poly.type
_entity_poly.pdbx_seq_one_letter_code
_entity_poly.pdbx_strand_id
1 'polypeptide(L)'
;MKTLLDREDLVFYPPPLGCVLYLPGLPGGGSKIYDRSPYGNTGTIVGATWVRLPSGLWVLSFDGQDDRIILSTLFDIVPSDFTLELWFNSQGNTGAERLLVYKQ
;
A
#
# COMPACT_ATOMS: atom_id res chain seq x y z
N MET A 1 -24.60 20.46 -3.80
CA MET A 1 -23.14 20.56 -3.54
C MET A 1 -22.53 19.29 -4.11
N LYS A 2 -21.69 19.36 -5.15
CA LYS A 2 -20.95 18.18 -5.64
C LYS A 2 -19.93 17.80 -4.57
N THR A 3 -19.97 16.55 -4.13
CA THR A 3 -19.05 16.01 -3.15
C THR A 3 -17.73 15.65 -3.84
N LEU A 4 -16.68 15.42 -3.07
CA LEU A 4 -15.41 14.91 -3.61
C LEU A 4 -15.60 13.58 -4.34
N LEU A 5 -16.64 12.81 -4.02
CA LEU A 5 -17.00 11.55 -4.67
C LEU A 5 -17.55 11.74 -6.10
N ASP A 6 -18.00 12.95 -6.46
CA ASP A 6 -18.59 13.27 -7.77
C ASP A 6 -17.56 13.83 -8.77
N ARG A 7 -16.26 13.69 -8.46
CA ARG A 7 -15.13 14.25 -9.20
C ARG A 7 -14.47 13.15 -10.06
N GLU A 8 -14.66 13.27 -11.37
CA GLU A 8 -14.05 12.40 -12.40
C GLU A 8 -12.51 12.54 -12.49
N ASP A 9 -11.94 13.57 -11.86
CA ASP A 9 -10.49 13.85 -11.82
C ASP A 9 -9.79 13.26 -10.59
N LEU A 10 -10.47 12.43 -9.81
CA LEU A 10 -9.84 11.74 -8.69
C LEU A 10 -8.81 10.73 -9.19
N VAL A 11 -7.56 10.96 -8.80
CA VAL A 11 -6.45 10.02 -9.03
C VAL A 11 -6.65 8.70 -8.26
N PHE A 12 -7.50 8.70 -7.23
CA PHE A 12 -7.91 7.52 -6.46
C PHE A 12 -9.24 7.75 -5.72
N TYR A 13 -9.96 6.67 -5.43
CA TYR A 13 -11.16 6.71 -4.60
C TYR A 13 -10.79 6.88 -3.11
N PRO A 14 -11.47 7.73 -2.34
CA PRO A 14 -11.19 7.87 -0.91
C PRO A 14 -11.44 6.53 -0.19
N PRO A 15 -10.64 6.20 0.83
CA PRO A 15 -10.82 4.94 1.54
C PRO A 15 -12.16 4.90 2.28
N PRO A 16 -12.73 3.71 2.54
CA PRO A 16 -13.93 3.57 3.36
C PRO A 16 -13.78 4.19 4.75
N LEU A 17 -14.89 4.57 5.37
CA LEU A 17 -14.90 5.04 6.77
C LEU A 17 -14.33 3.96 7.70
N GLY A 18 -13.46 4.37 8.62
CA GLY A 18 -12.77 3.44 9.53
C GLY A 18 -11.53 2.77 8.95
N CYS A 19 -11.19 3.01 7.67
CA CYS A 19 -9.92 2.56 7.12
C CYS A 19 -8.74 3.25 7.83
N VAL A 20 -7.84 2.45 8.40
CA VAL A 20 -6.69 2.91 9.20
C VAL A 20 -5.40 3.01 8.38
N LEU A 21 -5.34 2.33 7.23
CA LEU A 21 -4.19 2.33 6.33
C LEU A 21 -4.67 2.19 4.90
N TYR A 22 -4.31 3.14 4.06
CA TYR A 22 -4.64 3.12 2.64
C TYR A 22 -3.44 3.53 1.79
N LEU A 23 -2.84 2.54 1.11
CA LEU A 23 -1.63 2.69 0.30
C LEU A 23 -1.95 2.43 -1.18
N PRO A 24 -2.52 3.40 -1.93
CA PRO A 24 -3.06 3.18 -3.28
C PRO A 24 -2.02 2.98 -4.39
N GLY A 25 -0.75 2.74 -4.05
CA GLY A 25 0.32 2.57 -5.03
C GLY A 25 0.73 3.85 -5.75
N LEU A 26 0.39 5.04 -5.25
CA LEU A 26 0.86 6.29 -5.85
C LEU A 26 2.31 6.58 -5.47
N PRO A 27 3.17 7.01 -6.42
CA PRO A 27 4.56 7.25 -6.15
C PRO A 27 4.67 8.48 -5.26
N GLY A 28 5.14 8.27 -4.03
CA GLY A 28 5.47 9.37 -3.13
C GLY A 28 6.77 10.10 -3.50
N GLY A 29 7.51 9.55 -4.47
CA GLY A 29 8.89 9.90 -4.74
C GLY A 29 9.85 9.27 -3.73
N GLY A 30 11.05 8.94 -4.18
CA GLY A 30 12.07 8.32 -3.32
C GLY A 30 11.58 7.04 -2.64
N SER A 31 11.86 6.93 -1.34
CA SER A 31 11.61 5.76 -0.50
C SER A 31 10.32 5.84 0.34
N LYS A 32 9.27 6.51 -0.14
CA LYS A 32 7.99 6.63 0.59
C LYS A 32 6.79 6.15 -0.22
N ILE A 33 5.85 5.52 0.49
CA ILE A 33 4.47 5.28 0.05
C ILE A 33 3.50 5.93 1.03
N TYR A 34 2.77 6.93 0.56
CA TYR A 34 1.93 7.74 1.45
C TYR A 34 0.66 7.01 1.83
N ASP A 35 0.36 7.04 3.13
CA ASP A 35 -0.96 6.68 3.64
C ASP A 35 -1.96 7.79 3.30
N ARG A 36 -3.06 7.39 2.66
CA ARG A 36 -4.18 8.24 2.28
C ARG A 36 -5.39 8.07 3.19
N SER A 37 -5.25 7.31 4.27
CA SER A 37 -6.18 7.32 5.38
C SER A 37 -6.04 8.61 6.21
N PRO A 38 -7.00 8.91 7.10
CA PRO A 38 -6.88 10.03 8.05
C PRO A 38 -5.75 9.89 9.08
N TYR A 39 -5.09 8.73 9.19
CA TYR A 39 -4.18 8.41 10.29
C TYR A 39 -2.70 8.63 9.95
N GLY A 40 -2.33 8.82 8.68
CA GLY A 40 -1.00 9.24 8.30
C GLY A 40 0.10 8.20 8.52
N ASN A 41 -0.24 6.91 8.46
CA ASN A 41 0.66 5.75 8.61
C ASN A 41 1.55 5.52 7.38
N THR A 42 2.25 6.57 6.91
CA THR A 42 3.09 6.54 5.70
C THR A 42 4.17 5.46 5.81
N GLY A 43 4.27 4.63 4.78
CA GLY A 43 5.27 3.57 4.70
C GLY A 43 6.62 4.07 4.18
N THR A 44 7.69 3.57 4.79
CA THR A 44 9.07 3.70 4.28
C THR A 44 9.42 2.48 3.45
N ILE A 45 9.83 2.69 2.21
CA ILE A 45 10.21 1.65 1.27
C ILE A 45 11.69 1.31 1.47
N VAL A 46 11.99 0.03 1.65
CA VAL A 46 13.35 -0.52 1.72
C VAL A 46 13.51 -1.51 0.57
N GLY A 47 14.49 -1.27 -0.30
CA GLY A 47 14.87 -2.13 -1.43
C GLY A 47 13.92 -2.09 -2.64
N ALA A 48 12.59 -2.12 -2.42
CA ALA A 48 11.60 -2.10 -3.49
C ALA A 48 11.62 -0.79 -4.30
N THR A 49 11.21 -0.86 -5.57
CA THR A 49 11.25 0.28 -6.50
C THR A 49 9.89 0.59 -7.10
N TRP A 50 9.64 1.87 -7.38
CA TRP A 50 8.43 2.32 -8.07
C TRP A 50 8.50 1.95 -9.56
N VAL A 51 7.46 1.29 -10.05
CA VAL A 51 7.28 0.93 -11.46
C VAL A 51 5.92 1.42 -11.95
N ARG A 52 5.89 1.99 -13.16
CA ARG A 52 4.64 2.36 -13.82
C ARG A 52 4.22 1.28 -14.80
N LEU A 53 3.05 0.69 -14.57
CA LEU A 53 2.46 -0.31 -15.45
C LEU A 53 1.93 0.35 -16.74
N PRO A 54 1.72 -0.44 -17.82
CA PRO A 54 1.11 0.07 -19.06
C PRO A 54 -0.29 0.67 -18.87
N SER A 55 -1.03 0.23 -17.84
CA SER A 55 -2.31 0.82 -17.42
C SER A 55 -2.18 2.25 -16.87
N GLY A 56 -0.95 2.71 -16.62
CA GLY A 56 -0.66 3.99 -15.99
C GLY A 56 -0.60 3.92 -14.46
N LEU A 57 -0.99 2.79 -13.85
CA LEU A 57 -0.89 2.55 -12.41
C LEU A 57 0.57 2.48 -11.97
N TRP A 58 0.84 3.03 -10.80
CA TRP A 58 2.11 2.88 -10.12
C TRP A 58 2.03 1.74 -9.12
N VAL A 59 3.09 0.95 -9.05
CA VAL A 59 3.20 -0.21 -8.14
C VAL A 59 4.61 -0.28 -7.59
N LEU A 60 4.78 -1.05 -6.51
CA LEU A 60 6.09 -1.39 -5.98
C LEU A 60 6.51 -2.76 -6.53
N SER A 61 7.70 -2.80 -7.12
CA SER A 61 8.36 -4.04 -7.56
C SER A 61 9.25 -4.55 -6.43
N PHE A 62 9.03 -5.80 -6.04
CA PHE A 62 9.79 -6.51 -5.00
C PHE A 62 10.65 -7.60 -5.67
N ASP A 63 11.95 -7.64 -5.39
CA ASP A 63 12.91 -8.57 -5.99
C ASP A 63 12.95 -9.94 -5.28
N GLY A 64 12.39 -10.01 -4.07
CA GLY A 64 12.28 -11.22 -3.25
C GLY A 64 13.46 -11.51 -2.31
N GLN A 65 14.39 -10.56 -2.11
CA GLN A 65 15.54 -10.72 -1.21
C GLN A 65 15.36 -9.99 0.12
N ASP A 66 15.39 -8.65 0.12
CA ASP A 66 15.37 -7.83 1.33
C ASP A 66 14.36 -6.66 1.30
N ASP A 67 13.43 -6.73 0.34
CA ASP A 67 12.43 -5.71 0.08
C ASP A 67 11.27 -5.73 1.08
N ARG A 68 10.95 -4.56 1.65
CA ARG A 68 9.80 -4.39 2.54
C ARG A 68 9.32 -2.95 2.62
N ILE A 69 8.08 -2.79 3.06
CA ILE A 69 7.53 -1.51 3.49
C ILE A 69 7.48 -1.52 5.01
N ILE A 70 8.13 -0.56 5.64
CA ILE A 70 8.08 -0.35 7.09
C ILE A 70 7.04 0.71 7.39
N LEU A 71 5.98 0.32 8.10
CA LEU A 71 4.96 1.26 8.59
C LEU A 71 5.42 1.91 9.89
N SER A 72 4.81 3.06 10.20
CA SER A 72 5.02 3.74 11.49
C SER A 72 4.70 2.80 12.66
N THR A 73 5.44 2.91 13.75
CA THR A 73 5.15 2.17 15.01
C THR A 73 3.83 2.57 15.66
N LEU A 74 3.20 3.65 15.18
CA LEU A 74 1.84 4.06 15.57
C LEU A 74 0.76 3.24 14.85
N PHE A 75 1.10 2.62 13.72
CA PHE A 75 0.22 1.66 13.08
C PHE A 75 0.39 0.32 13.80
N ASP A 76 -0.67 -0.11 14.48
CA ASP A 76 -0.64 -1.36 15.21
C ASP A 76 -1.81 -2.25 14.81
N ILE A 77 -1.49 -3.49 14.44
CA ILE A 77 -2.46 -4.56 14.20
C ILE A 77 -2.63 -5.27 15.56
N VAL A 78 -3.51 -4.77 16.41
CA VAL A 78 -3.88 -5.34 17.74
C VAL A 78 -5.37 -5.69 17.76
N PRO A 79 -5.84 -6.51 18.71
CA PRO A 79 -6.64 -7.72 18.49
C PRO A 79 -8.15 -7.43 18.29
N SER A 80 -8.52 -6.30 17.70
CA SER A 80 -9.84 -6.09 17.16
C SER A 80 -9.99 -6.82 15.83
N ASP A 81 -11.20 -7.27 15.52
CA ASP A 81 -11.53 -7.77 14.19
C ASP A 81 -11.11 -6.75 13.14
N PHE A 82 -10.31 -7.17 12.17
CA PHE A 82 -9.84 -6.32 11.09
C PHE A 82 -9.96 -7.03 9.76
N THR A 83 -9.95 -6.24 8.69
CA THR A 83 -9.86 -6.73 7.32
C THR A 83 -8.62 -6.13 6.67
N LEU A 84 -7.88 -6.97 5.95
CA LEU A 84 -6.77 -6.55 5.11
C LEU A 84 -7.09 -6.94 3.67
N GLU A 85 -6.94 -5.99 2.77
CA GLU A 85 -7.06 -6.20 1.33
C GLU A 85 -5.84 -5.63 0.62
N LEU A 86 -5.29 -6.38 -0.34
CA LEU A 86 -4.18 -5.93 -1.17
C LEU A 86 -4.19 -6.59 -2.54
N TRP A 87 -3.61 -5.88 -3.50
CA TRP A 87 -3.26 -6.44 -4.81
C TRP A 87 -1.79 -6.82 -4.80
N PHE A 88 -1.48 -8.04 -5.25
CA PHE A 88 -0.10 -8.46 -5.47
C PHE A 88 -0.02 -9.32 -6.73
N ASN A 89 1.13 -9.31 -7.38
CA ASN A 89 1.45 -10.18 -8.50
C ASN A 89 2.76 -10.89 -8.18
N SER A 90 2.69 -12.20 -7.97
CA SER A 90 3.85 -13.03 -7.66
C SER A 90 4.43 -13.59 -8.96
N GLN A 91 5.71 -13.31 -9.21
CA GLN A 91 6.47 -13.93 -10.29
C GLN A 91 7.45 -14.95 -9.70
N GLY A 92 7.50 -16.17 -10.25
CA GLY A 92 8.40 -17.24 -9.81
C GLY A 92 7.72 -18.56 -9.48
N ASN A 93 8.53 -19.59 -9.19
CA ASN A 93 8.07 -20.97 -8.99
C ASN A 93 7.08 -21.08 -7.82
N THR A 94 5.91 -21.61 -8.13
CA THR A 94 4.85 -22.02 -7.22
C THR A 94 5.41 -23.01 -6.19
N GLY A 95 5.43 -22.66 -4.89
CA GLY A 95 5.83 -23.60 -3.82
C GLY A 95 6.60 -23.01 -2.63
N ALA A 96 7.07 -21.77 -2.69
CA ALA A 96 7.67 -21.10 -1.53
C ALA A 96 6.63 -20.29 -0.75
N GLU A 97 6.73 -20.30 0.58
CA GLU A 97 5.95 -19.41 1.45
C GLU A 97 6.30 -17.94 1.14
N ARG A 98 5.27 -17.08 1.06
CA ARG A 98 5.41 -15.65 0.84
C ARG A 98 4.83 -14.89 2.02
N LEU A 99 5.68 -14.17 2.74
CA LEU A 99 5.26 -13.30 3.82
C LEU A 99 4.81 -11.95 3.23
N LEU A 100 3.51 -11.69 3.23
CA LEU A 100 2.94 -10.44 2.66
C LEU A 100 2.79 -9.35 3.71
N VAL A 101 2.39 -9.71 4.92
CA VAL A 101 2.28 -8.81 6.07
C VAL A 101 2.79 -9.54 7.31
N TYR A 102 3.59 -8.83 8.10
CA TYR A 102 4.18 -9.34 9.31
C TYR A 102 4.23 -8.24 10.37
N LYS A 103 3.97 -8.63 11.60
CA LYS A 103 4.16 -7.81 12.79
C LYS A 103 5.22 -8.48 13.65
N GLN A 104 6.24 -7.69 14.05
CA GLN A 104 7.27 -8.13 14.98
C GLN A 104 6.72 -8.45 16.37
#